data_AF-A0A941F1V3-F1
#
_entry.id   AF-A0A941F1V3-F1
#
_cell.length_a   1.000
_cell.length_b   1.000
_cell.length_c   1.000
_cell.angle_alpha   90.00
_cell.angle_beta   90.00
_cell.angle_gamma   90.00
#
_symmetry.space_group_name_H-M   'P 1'
#
loop_
_entity.id
_entity.type
_entity.pdbx_description
1 polymer ?
#
loop_
_entity_poly.entity_id
_entity_poly.type
_entity_poly.pdbx_seq_one_letter_code
_entity_poly.pdbx_strand_id
1 'polypeptide(L)'
;ATTVWLKRGSDPRRGDVVVFSSPEDGTKLVKRLIGLPGDVVEMRDEALYINHQRLAYAPLPDVAPGALPQATAMLPHELWSEALPGRQHTVMVLPEVRALRSFGPIIVPQDHYLMLGDNRDNSRDSRYFGLVPRKNLIARASHLALSFDPDHLY
;
A
#
# COMPACT_ATOMS: atom_id res chain seq x y z
N ALA A 1 -8.69 14.17 10.34
CA ALA A 1 -8.94 12.89 9.62
C ALA A 1 -9.91 12.04 10.45
N THR A 2 -10.90 11.40 9.82
CA THR A 2 -11.86 10.52 10.54
C THR A 2 -11.36 9.07 10.49
N THR A 3 -10.89 8.55 11.62
CA THR A 3 -10.51 7.13 11.75
C THR A 3 -11.75 6.30 12.06
N VAL A 4 -12.03 5.27 11.27
CA VAL A 4 -13.14 4.34 11.52
C VAL A 4 -12.56 3.04 12.09
N TRP A 5 -12.88 2.73 13.34
CA TRP A 5 -12.47 1.49 13.98
C TRP A 5 -13.13 0.29 13.29
N LEU A 6 -12.34 -0.75 12.99
CA LEU A 6 -12.88 -1.98 12.42
C LEU A 6 -13.58 -2.76 13.53
N LYS A 7 -14.91 -2.86 13.48
CA LYS A 7 -15.63 -3.83 14.31
C LYS A 7 -15.37 -5.24 13.76
N ARG A 8 -15.46 -6.27 14.61
CA ARG A 8 -15.17 -7.67 14.27
C ARG A 8 -15.98 -8.23 13.08
N GLY A 9 -17.03 -7.55 12.62
CA GLY A 9 -17.85 -7.93 11.45
C GLY A 9 -17.77 -7.00 10.24
N SER A 10 -16.90 -5.98 10.25
CA SER A 10 -16.69 -5.10 9.09
C SER A 10 -15.26 -5.31 8.57
N ASP A 11 -15.07 -6.34 7.75
CA ASP A 11 -13.76 -6.60 7.15
C ASP A 11 -13.39 -5.49 6.16
N PRO A 12 -12.10 -5.12 6.08
CA PRO A 12 -11.65 -4.14 5.12
C PRO A 12 -11.81 -4.69 3.69
N ARG A 13 -12.03 -3.79 2.75
CA ARG A 13 -12.15 -4.14 1.34
C ARG A 13 -10.84 -3.84 0.63
N ARG A 14 -10.64 -4.48 -0.53
CA ARG A 14 -9.52 -4.15 -1.43
C ARG A 14 -9.48 -2.65 -1.68
N GLY A 15 -8.28 -2.08 -1.60
CA GLY A 15 -8.03 -0.66 -1.77
C GLY A 15 -8.34 0.20 -0.55
N ASP A 16 -8.88 -0.35 0.54
CA ASP A 16 -8.97 0.40 1.80
C ASP A 16 -7.56 0.70 2.34
N VAL A 17 -7.39 1.89 2.92
CA VAL A 17 -6.17 2.24 3.68
C VAL A 17 -6.39 1.82 5.12
N VAL A 18 -5.50 0.99 5.64
CA VAL A 18 -5.69 0.26 6.90
C VAL A 18 -4.55 0.58 7.85
N VAL A 19 -4.92 0.90 9.09
CA VAL A 19 -4.02 1.00 10.23
C VAL A 19 -3.92 -0.38 10.88
N PHE A 20 -2.71 -0.90 11.07
CA PHE A 20 -2.46 -2.20 11.69
C PHE A 20 -1.16 -2.17 12.49
N SER A 21 -0.98 -3.12 13.40
CA SER A 21 0.31 -3.39 14.03
C SER A 21 1.14 -4.32 13.15
N SER A 22 2.34 -3.88 12.79
CA SER A 22 3.34 -4.65 12.04
C SER A 22 3.52 -6.06 12.63
N PRO A 23 3.52 -7.11 11.81
CA PRO A 23 3.79 -8.47 12.30
C PRO A 23 5.27 -8.69 12.65
N GLU A 24 6.18 -7.81 12.20
CA GLU A 24 7.63 -7.91 12.46
C GLU A 24 7.98 -7.47 13.89
N ASP A 25 7.44 -6.34 14.34
CA ASP A 25 7.87 -5.65 15.56
C ASP A 25 6.72 -5.00 16.36
N GLY A 26 5.47 -5.06 15.86
CA GLY A 26 4.30 -4.47 16.51
C GLY A 26 4.11 -2.97 16.27
N THR A 27 5.04 -2.30 15.58
CA THR A 27 4.96 -0.88 15.20
C THR A 27 3.65 -0.61 14.46
N LYS A 28 2.95 0.48 14.80
CA LYS A 28 1.75 0.85 14.05
C LYS A 28 2.17 1.26 12.64
N LEU A 29 1.36 0.88 11.66
CA LEU A 29 1.63 1.16 10.25
C LEU A 29 0.32 1.49 9.55
N VAL A 30 0.42 2.34 8.54
CA VAL A 30 -0.67 2.64 7.62
C VAL A 30 -0.27 2.23 6.21
N LYS A 31 -1.01 1.29 5.61
CA LYS A 31 -0.78 0.80 4.26
C LYS A 31 -2.10 0.55 3.53
N ARG A 32 -2.04 0.41 2.21
CA ARG A 32 -3.19 0.03 1.40
C ARG A 32 -3.34 -1.48 1.35
N LEU A 33 -4.57 -1.96 1.52
CA LEU A 33 -4.92 -3.37 1.35
C LEU A 33 -4.95 -3.71 -0.14
N ILE A 34 -4.01 -4.55 -0.57
CA ILE A 34 -3.88 -5.01 -1.94
C ILE A 34 -4.48 -6.40 -2.12
N GLY A 35 -4.11 -7.36 -1.27
CA GLY A 35 -4.56 -8.76 -1.36
C GLY A 35 -5.50 -9.14 -0.22
N LEU A 36 -6.63 -9.76 -0.57
CA LEU A 36 -7.63 -10.35 0.32
C LEU A 36 -7.43 -11.87 0.43
N PRO A 37 -7.97 -12.52 1.47
CA PRO A 37 -7.99 -13.99 1.55
C PRO A 37 -8.47 -14.65 0.25
N GLY A 38 -7.70 -15.62 -0.23
CA GLY A 38 -7.95 -16.36 -1.46
C GLY A 38 -7.32 -15.77 -2.73
N ASP A 39 -6.83 -14.52 -2.70
CA ASP A 39 -6.16 -13.94 -3.86
C ASP A 39 -4.81 -14.58 -4.13
N VAL A 40 -4.44 -14.65 -5.41
CA VAL A 40 -3.05 -14.83 -5.86
C VAL A 40 -2.49 -13.47 -6.23
N VAL A 41 -1.48 -12.99 -5.49
CA VAL A 41 -0.86 -11.69 -5.75
C VAL A 41 0.61 -11.86 -6.10
N GLU A 42 1.04 -11.17 -7.13
CA GLU A 42 2.43 -11.12 -7.57
C GLU A 42 2.77 -9.69 -8.01
N MET A 43 4.05 -9.34 -7.93
CA MET A 43 4.60 -8.15 -8.56
C MET A 43 5.71 -8.59 -9.49
N ARG A 44 5.73 -8.04 -10.70
CA ARG A 44 6.77 -8.27 -11.71
C ARG A 44 7.20 -6.92 -12.26
N ASP A 45 8.42 -6.53 -11.95
CA ASP A 45 9.03 -5.28 -12.40
C ASP A 45 8.10 -4.08 -12.18
N GLU A 46 7.72 -3.87 -10.90
CA GLU A 46 6.81 -2.83 -10.38
C GLU A 46 5.32 -3.01 -10.69
N ALA A 47 4.96 -3.84 -11.68
CA ALA A 47 3.58 -4.08 -12.04
C ALA A 47 2.94 -5.15 -11.14
N LEU A 48 1.82 -4.80 -10.49
CA LEU A 48 1.00 -5.76 -9.75
C LEU A 48 0.13 -6.60 -10.67
N TYR A 49 0.00 -7.88 -10.30
CA TYR A 49 -1.01 -8.77 -10.82
C TYR A 49 -1.80 -9.35 -9.65
N ILE A 50 -3.12 -9.39 -9.81
CA ILE A 50 -4.05 -9.97 -8.84
C ILE A 50 -4.88 -11.01 -9.59
N ASN A 51 -4.86 -12.25 -9.11
CA ASN A 51 -5.50 -13.40 -9.75
C ASN A 51 -5.08 -13.53 -11.23
N HIS A 52 -3.77 -13.41 -11.47
CA HIS A 52 -3.10 -13.46 -12.78
C HIS A 52 -3.42 -12.31 -13.74
N GLN A 53 -4.25 -11.34 -13.33
CA GLN A 53 -4.56 -10.17 -14.13
C GLN A 53 -3.66 -9.00 -13.74
N ARG A 54 -2.88 -8.50 -14.72
CA ARG A 54 -2.08 -7.28 -14.57
C ARG A 54 -3.00 -6.08 -14.29
N LEU A 55 -2.66 -5.26 -13.30
CA LEU A 55 -3.37 -4.01 -13.06
C LEU A 55 -3.04 -2.98 -14.17
N ALA A 56 -3.96 -2.03 -14.35
CA ALA A 56 -3.77 -0.92 -15.27
C ALA A 56 -3.10 0.26 -14.57
N TYR A 57 -2.22 0.94 -15.31
CA TYR A 57 -1.46 2.09 -14.85
C TYR A 57 -1.57 3.22 -15.86
N ALA A 58 -1.69 4.46 -15.38
CA ALA A 58 -1.62 5.66 -16.21
C ALA A 58 -0.70 6.69 -15.55
N PRO A 59 0.21 7.35 -16.30
CA PRO A 59 1.07 8.37 -15.71
C PRO A 59 0.23 9.55 -15.23
N LEU A 60 0.65 10.16 -14.13
CA LEU A 60 0.06 11.37 -13.58
C LEU A 60 1.08 12.52 -13.65
N PRO A 61 0.62 13.78 -13.73
CA PRO A 61 1.51 14.93 -13.56
C PRO A 61 2.17 14.91 -12.20
N ASP A 62 3.31 15.59 -12.08
CA ASP A 62 3.99 15.78 -10.80
C ASP A 62 3.08 16.47 -9.76
N VAL A 63 3.40 16.22 -8.49
CA VAL A 63 2.76 16.93 -7.38
C VAL A 63 3.08 18.42 -7.42
N ALA A 64 2.17 19.23 -6.87
CA ALA A 64 2.44 20.65 -6.66
C ALA A 64 3.67 20.83 -5.73
N PRO A 65 4.49 21.89 -5.95
CA PRO A 65 5.59 22.21 -5.05
C PRO A 65 5.15 22.28 -3.58
N GLY A 66 5.91 21.63 -2.70
CA GLY A 66 5.60 21.57 -1.26
C GLY A 66 4.58 20.51 -0.84
N ALA A 67 4.00 19.74 -1.77
CA ALA A 67 3.08 18.65 -1.44
C ALA A 67 3.78 17.35 -0.99
N LEU A 68 5.09 17.25 -1.16
CA LEU A 68 5.91 16.14 -0.70
C LEU A 68 6.88 16.59 0.39
N PRO A 69 7.29 15.70 1.30
CA PRO A 69 8.43 15.92 2.17
C PRO A 69 9.67 16.30 1.34
N GLN A 70 10.46 17.26 1.83
CA GLN A 70 11.60 17.79 1.09
C GLN A 70 12.57 16.69 0.63
N ALA A 71 12.83 15.69 1.47
CA ALA A 71 13.69 14.56 1.13
C ALA A 71 13.18 13.76 -0.08
N THR A 72 11.85 13.58 -0.22
CA THR A 72 11.25 12.90 -1.37
C THR A 72 11.20 13.80 -2.60
N ALA A 73 10.88 15.08 -2.42
CA ALA A 73 10.81 16.05 -3.52
C ALA A 73 12.16 16.24 -4.25
N MET A 74 13.28 15.98 -3.56
CA MET A 74 14.63 16.08 -4.11
C MET A 74 15.07 14.84 -4.91
N LEU A 75 14.29 13.76 -4.91
CA LEU A 75 14.58 12.54 -5.67
C LEU A 75 13.77 12.53 -6.97
N PRO A 76 14.32 11.97 -8.06
CA PRO A 76 13.51 11.61 -9.22
C PRO A 76 12.36 10.70 -8.78
N HIS A 77 11.14 11.09 -9.12
CA HIS A 77 9.93 10.37 -8.75
C HIS A 77 8.95 10.39 -9.91
N GLU A 78 8.14 9.35 -9.99
CA GLU A 78 7.08 9.22 -10.97
C GLU A 78 5.77 8.92 -10.26
N LEU A 79 4.70 9.60 -10.67
CA LEU A 79 3.36 9.37 -10.15
C LEU A 79 2.53 8.60 -11.16
N TRP A 80 1.82 7.59 -10.68
CA TRP A 80 0.98 6.73 -11.52
C TRP A 80 -0.38 6.54 -10.86
N SER A 81 -1.45 6.56 -11.65
CA SER A 81 -2.74 6.02 -11.23
C SER A 81 -2.71 4.51 -11.37
N GLU A 82 -2.85 3.77 -10.28
CA GLU A 82 -2.99 2.31 -10.27
C GLU A 82 -4.47 1.91 -10.07
N ALA A 83 -4.98 1.10 -10.99
CA ALA A 83 -6.37 0.62 -11.00
C ALA A 83 -6.52 -0.71 -10.26
N LEU A 84 -6.87 -0.66 -8.98
CA LEU A 84 -7.38 -1.83 -8.25
C LEU A 84 -8.84 -2.10 -8.64
N PRO A 85 -9.30 -3.36 -8.55
CA PRO A 85 -10.71 -3.68 -8.69
C PRO A 85 -11.59 -2.80 -7.79
N GLY A 86 -12.45 -1.97 -8.42
CA GLY A 86 -13.38 -1.07 -7.74
C GLY A 86 -12.81 0.27 -7.25
N ARG A 87 -11.50 0.54 -7.40
CA ARG A 87 -10.90 1.83 -6.99
C ARG A 87 -9.58 2.14 -7.70
N GLN A 88 -9.41 3.38 -8.14
CA GLN A 88 -8.10 3.92 -8.53
C GLN A 88 -7.44 4.68 -7.37
N HIS A 89 -6.12 4.67 -7.35
CA HIS A 89 -5.32 5.44 -6.40
C HIS A 89 -3.98 5.83 -7.00
N THR A 90 -3.38 6.88 -6.46
CA THR A 90 -2.03 7.30 -6.83
C THR A 90 -0.99 6.45 -6.13
N VAL A 91 0.01 6.02 -6.88
CA VAL A 91 1.25 5.42 -6.37
C VAL A 91 2.43 6.25 -6.85
N MET A 92 3.51 6.24 -6.07
CA MET A 92 4.78 6.87 -6.40
C MET A 92 5.86 5.80 -6.54
N VAL A 93 6.66 5.94 -7.59
CA VAL A 93 7.89 5.17 -7.83
C VAL A 93 9.08 6.12 -7.71
N LEU A 94 10.17 5.66 -7.10
CA LEU A 94 11.46 6.35 -7.01
C LEU A 94 12.50 5.52 -7.76
N PRO A 95 12.72 5.77 -9.07
CA PRO A 95 13.52 4.90 -9.93
C PRO A 95 14.94 4.65 -9.44
N GLU A 96 15.54 5.62 -8.76
CA GLU A 96 16.92 5.55 -8.23
C GLU A 96 17.01 4.90 -6.83
N VAL A 97 15.88 4.65 -6.16
CA VAL A 97 15.87 4.00 -4.86
C VAL A 97 15.84 2.49 -5.05
N ARG A 98 16.78 1.80 -4.39
CA ARG A 98 16.83 0.34 -4.38
C ARG A 98 15.67 -0.21 -3.54
N ALA A 99 14.68 -0.81 -4.18
CA ALA A 99 13.55 -1.45 -3.52
C ALA A 99 13.21 -2.83 -4.11
N LEU A 100 12.33 -3.57 -3.42
CA LEU A 100 11.76 -4.80 -3.95
C LEU A 100 10.64 -4.47 -4.95
N ARG A 101 10.90 -4.78 -6.22
CA ARG A 101 10.01 -4.53 -7.36
C ARG A 101 9.41 -5.79 -7.97
N SER A 102 9.76 -6.95 -7.42
CA SER A 102 9.21 -8.24 -7.83
C SER A 102 9.05 -9.14 -6.60
N PHE A 103 7.93 -9.87 -6.53
CA PHE A 103 7.68 -10.90 -5.51
C PHE A 103 6.59 -11.86 -5.97
N GLY A 104 6.48 -12.98 -5.27
CA GLY A 104 5.40 -13.94 -5.45
C GLY A 104 5.58 -14.84 -6.68
N PRO A 105 4.51 -15.50 -7.13
CA PRO A 105 3.12 -15.38 -6.65
C PRO A 105 2.91 -15.84 -5.21
N ILE A 106 2.03 -15.16 -4.48
CA ILE A 106 1.64 -15.46 -3.10
C ILE A 106 0.13 -15.70 -3.08
N ILE A 107 -0.28 -16.87 -2.59
CA ILE A 107 -1.68 -17.13 -2.25
C ILE A 107 -1.93 -16.56 -0.85
N VAL A 108 -2.85 -15.60 -0.73
CA VAL A 108 -3.21 -15.00 0.55
C VAL A 108 -4.09 -16.00 1.32
N PRO A 109 -3.64 -16.56 2.46
CA PRO A 109 -4.44 -17.52 3.21
C PRO A 109 -5.63 -16.84 3.90
N GLN A 110 -6.52 -17.66 4.44
CA GLN A 110 -7.60 -17.17 5.31
C GLN A 110 -7.02 -16.34 6.47
N ASP A 111 -7.78 -15.34 6.90
CA ASP A 111 -7.41 -14.40 7.97
C ASP A 111 -6.09 -13.62 7.74
N HIS A 112 -5.62 -13.48 6.50
CA HIS A 112 -4.43 -12.70 6.17
C HIS A 112 -4.69 -11.71 5.05
N TYR A 113 -3.84 -10.69 4.97
CA TYR A 113 -3.93 -9.61 4.01
C TYR A 113 -2.56 -9.25 3.47
N LEU A 114 -2.48 -8.87 2.19
CA LEU A 114 -1.28 -8.29 1.61
C LEU A 114 -1.42 -6.76 1.59
N MET A 115 -0.48 -6.08 2.22
CA MET A 115 -0.49 -4.63 2.41
C MET A 115 0.69 -3.99 1.68
N LEU A 116 0.47 -2.95 0.88
CA LEU A 116 1.54 -2.16 0.25
C LEU A 116 1.40 -0.67 0.55
N GLY A 117 2.53 0.04 0.57
CA GLY A 117 2.54 1.49 0.59
C GLY A 117 2.29 2.09 -0.79
N ASP A 118 1.67 3.27 -0.82
CA ASP A 118 1.48 4.03 -2.06
C ASP A 118 2.82 4.65 -2.55
N ASN A 119 3.75 4.96 -1.64
CA ASN A 119 5.15 5.25 -2.00
C ASN A 119 5.91 3.93 -2.11
N ARG A 120 5.96 3.37 -3.34
CA ARG A 120 6.38 1.99 -3.59
C ARG A 120 7.83 1.75 -3.25
N ASP A 121 8.75 2.63 -3.63
CA ASP A 121 10.17 2.38 -3.36
C ASP A 121 10.62 2.84 -1.97
N ASN A 122 9.79 3.59 -1.24
CA ASN A 122 10.07 4.06 0.12
C ASN A 122 9.05 3.57 1.15
N SER A 123 8.65 2.30 1.07
CA SER A 123 7.72 1.69 2.03
C SER A 123 8.19 0.31 2.48
N ARG A 124 8.37 0.16 3.79
CA ARG A 124 8.49 -1.15 4.43
C ARG A 124 7.09 -1.74 4.63
N ASP A 125 6.74 -2.71 3.80
CA ASP A 125 5.40 -3.32 3.74
C ASP A 125 5.47 -4.83 3.50
N SER A 126 4.39 -5.47 3.03
CA SER A 126 4.32 -6.94 2.87
C SER A 126 5.38 -7.53 1.95
N ARG A 127 6.06 -6.72 1.14
CA ARG A 127 7.24 -7.15 0.38
C ARG A 127 8.41 -7.56 1.27
N TYR A 128 8.49 -7.02 2.49
CA TYR A 128 9.59 -7.21 3.42
C TYR A 128 9.19 -8.10 4.60
N PHE A 129 8.05 -7.82 5.24
CA PHE A 129 7.62 -8.54 6.45
C PHE A 129 6.54 -9.61 6.18
N GLY A 130 6.12 -9.80 4.93
CA GLY A 130 5.10 -10.77 4.55
C GLY A 130 3.66 -10.34 4.84
N LEU A 131 2.76 -11.32 4.98
CA LEU A 131 1.33 -11.09 5.10
C LEU A 131 0.92 -10.64 6.51
N VAL A 132 -0.14 -9.83 6.58
CA VAL A 132 -0.64 -9.26 7.83
C VAL A 132 -1.85 -10.06 8.33
N PRO A 133 -1.80 -10.68 9.52
CA PRO A 133 -2.95 -11.38 10.09
C PRO A 133 -4.11 -10.42 10.41
N ARG A 134 -5.36 -10.87 10.26
CA ARG A 134 -6.59 -10.11 10.53
C ARG A 134 -6.62 -9.47 11.92
N LYS A 135 -6.07 -10.17 12.92
CA LYS A 135 -5.99 -9.71 14.32
C LYS A 135 -5.11 -8.48 14.50
N ASN A 136 -4.19 -8.22 13.57
CA ASN A 136 -3.29 -7.07 13.62
C ASN A 136 -3.97 -5.79 13.11
N LEU A 137 -5.08 -5.90 12.38
CA LEU A 137 -5.80 -4.76 11.82
C LEU A 137 -6.60 -4.02 12.89
N ILE A 138 -6.43 -2.70 12.92
CA ILE A 138 -6.98 -1.82 13.96
C ILE A 138 -8.15 -0.99 13.41
N ALA A 139 -7.93 -0.28 12.31
CA ALA A 139 -8.89 0.70 11.78
C ALA A 139 -8.73 0.90 10.28
N ARG A 140 -9.80 1.40 9.64
CA ARG A 140 -9.75 1.94 8.28
C ARG A 140 -9.61 3.46 8.33
N ALA A 141 -8.69 4.00 7.55
CA ALA A 141 -8.59 5.43 7.31
C ALA A 141 -9.54 5.84 6.17
N SER A 142 -10.43 6.80 6.42
CA SER A 142 -11.43 7.26 5.43
C SER A 142 -10.90 8.37 4.51
N HIS A 143 -9.86 9.09 4.93
CA HIS A 143 -9.27 10.22 4.21
C HIS A 143 -7.75 10.27 4.46
N LEU A 144 -6.98 9.48 3.70
CA LEU A 144 -5.54 9.71 3.55
C LEU A 144 -5.28 9.92 2.06
N ALA A 145 -4.95 11.15 1.71
CA ALA A 145 -4.40 11.53 0.42
C ALA A 145 -2.90 11.31 0.52
N LEU A 146 -2.43 10.16 0.00
CA LEU A 146 -1.04 9.70 0.03
C LEU A 146 -0.47 9.52 1.45
N SER A 147 0.39 8.52 1.62
CA SER A 147 1.18 8.36 2.85
C SER A 147 2.36 9.36 2.85
N PHE A 148 2.05 10.65 2.79
CA PHE A 148 3.02 11.73 2.95
C PHE A 148 2.59 12.59 4.14
N ASP A 149 2.82 12.06 5.34
CA ASP A 149 2.84 12.90 6.53
C ASP A 149 4.29 12.94 7.04
N PRO A 150 5.01 14.06 6.83
CA PRO A 150 6.36 14.23 7.37
C PRO A 150 6.38 14.35 8.90
N ASP A 151 5.24 14.67 9.54
CA ASP A 151 5.17 14.98 10.97
C ASP A 151 4.41 13.91 11.79
N HIS A 152 3.68 13.01 11.14
CA HIS A 152 3.04 11.87 11.77
C HIS A 152 3.44 10.55 11.11
N LEU A 153 4.62 10.08 11.47
CA LEU A 153 4.90 8.65 11.54
C LEU A 153 3.86 8.01 12.46
N TYR A 154 2.90 7.28 11.88
CA TYR A 154 2.05 6.35 12.62
C TYR A 154 2.50 4.93 12.41
#